data_AF-A0A7V4WAX9-F1
#
_entry.id   AF-A0A7V4WAX9-F1
#
_cell.length_a   1.000
_cell.length_b   1.000
_cell.length_c   1.000
_cell.angle_alpha   90.00
_cell.angle_beta   90.00
_cell.angle_gamma   90.00
#
_symmetry.space_group_name_H-M   'P 1'
#
loop_
_entity.id
_entity.type
_entity.pdbx_description
1 polymer ?
#
loop_
_entity_poly.entity_id
_entity_poly.type
_entity_poly.pdbx_seq_one_letter_code
_entity_poly.pdbx_strand_id
1 'polypeptide(L)'
;MGILARLQNIDRRILYLLIALVIAAPLLQRPRRHPHIIFSEVQNAYKTLDTVPKDKVVILSAVWGPGTRAENEPQTEALMRHLFRNGTKFVVLSWDPLGSDVTYDDGLRIQREMGKQYGKDWVHLGYNPGPMYTVISGMAKGFHQV
;
A
#
# COMPACT_ATOMS: atom_id res chain seq x y z
N MET A 1 23.62 40.58 -21.74
CA MET A 1 23.77 39.26 -21.07
C MET A 1 22.42 38.91 -20.44
N GLY A 2 21.66 38.03 -21.08
CA GLY A 2 20.30 37.69 -20.65
C GLY A 2 20.25 37.00 -19.29
N ILE A 3 19.10 37.08 -18.62
CA ILE A 3 18.81 36.42 -17.34
C ILE A 3 19.16 34.92 -17.36
N LEU A 4 18.94 34.25 -18.49
CA LEU A 4 19.27 32.83 -18.70
C LEU A 4 20.77 32.52 -18.57
N ALA A 5 21.64 33.40 -19.06
CA ALA A 5 23.10 33.22 -18.95
C ALA A 5 23.60 33.43 -17.50
N ARG A 6 22.90 34.26 -16.71
CA ARG A 6 23.18 34.43 -15.28
C ARG A 6 22.72 33.22 -14.46
N LEU A 7 21.57 32.64 -14.81
CA LEU A 7 21.06 31.40 -14.18
C LEU A 7 21.96 30.19 -14.43
N GLN A 8 22.56 30.07 -15.62
CA GLN A 8 23.49 28.96 -15.93
C GLN A 8 24.84 29.04 -15.20
N ASN A 9 25.24 30.23 -14.74
CA ASN A 9 26.51 30.45 -14.04
C ASN A 9 26.37 30.47 -12.50
N ILE A 10 25.22 30.10 -11.96
CA ILE A 10 25.04 29.97 -10.51
C ILE A 10 25.88 28.81 -10.01
N ASP A 11 26.64 29.05 -8.94
CA ASP A 11 27.41 27.99 -8.28
C ASP A 11 26.47 26.88 -7.80
N ARG A 12 26.74 25.64 -8.23
CA ARG A 12 26.02 24.44 -7.83
C ARG A 12 25.87 24.29 -6.31
N ARG A 13 26.81 24.79 -5.51
CA ARG A 13 26.77 24.76 -4.04
C ARG A 13 25.61 25.59 -3.49
N ILE A 14 25.39 26.78 -4.06
CA ILE A 14 24.28 27.67 -3.70
C ILE A 14 22.95 27.01 -4.10
N LEU A 15 22.91 26.38 -5.28
CA LEU A 15 21.75 25.64 -5.74
C LEU A 15 21.38 24.49 -4.77
N TYR A 16 22.36 23.67 -4.37
CA TYR A 16 22.11 22.57 -3.42
C TYR A 16 21.69 23.07 -2.03
N LEU A 17 22.26 24.18 -1.54
CA LEU A 17 21.82 24.80 -0.29
C LEU A 17 20.38 25.30 -0.37
N LEU A 18 20.01 25.95 -1.48
CA LEU A 18 18.63 26.41 -1.70
C LEU A 18 17.65 25.23 -1.77
N ILE A 19 17.99 24.17 -2.51
CA ILE A 19 17.18 22.94 -2.57
C ILE A 19 17.02 22.34 -1.18
N ALA A 20 18.12 22.18 -0.43
CA ALA A 20 18.08 21.65 0.93
C ALA A 20 17.20 22.50 1.85
N LEU A 21 17.29 23.84 1.75
CA LEU A 21 16.48 24.77 2.55
C LEU A 21 15.00 24.71 2.16
N VAL A 22 14.68 24.61 0.86
CA VAL A 22 13.31 24.45 0.37
C VAL A 22 12.69 23.12 0.83
N ILE A 23 13.46 22.03 0.84
CA ILE A 23 13.00 20.72 1.35
C ILE A 23 12.86 20.72 2.87
N ALA A 24 13.77 21.38 3.59
CA ALA A 24 13.74 21.45 5.05
C ALA A 24 12.64 22.38 5.58
N ALA A 25 12.30 23.44 4.84
CA ALA A 25 11.28 24.42 5.24
C ALA A 25 9.94 23.78 5.64
N PRO A 26 9.30 22.90 4.83
CA PRO A 26 8.05 22.25 5.22
C PRO A 26 8.20 21.27 6.39
N LEU A 27 9.39 20.72 6.63
CA LEU A 27 9.65 19.82 7.78
C LEU A 27 9.78 20.60 9.09
N LEU A 28 10.33 21.82 9.04
CA LEU A 28 10.46 22.72 10.20
C LEU A 28 9.15 23.46 10.51
N GLN A 29 8.32 23.67 9.50
CA GLN A 29 6.96 24.14 9.67
C GLN A 29 6.14 23.00 10.28
N ARG A 30 5.92 23.02 11.61
CA ARG A 30 4.95 22.13 12.25
C ARG A 30 3.66 22.15 11.42
N PRO A 31 3.09 20.99 11.04
CA PRO A 31 1.88 20.99 10.26
C PRO A 31 0.80 21.68 11.08
N ARG A 32 0.44 22.92 10.70
CA ARG A 32 -0.86 23.48 11.05
C ARG A 32 -1.86 22.41 10.64
N ARG A 33 -2.77 22.02 11.54
CA ARG A 33 -3.83 21.04 11.30
C ARG A 33 -4.50 21.37 9.96
N HIS A 34 -4.04 20.72 8.89
CA HIS A 34 -4.71 20.83 7.62
C HIS A 34 -6.00 20.02 7.79
N PRO A 35 -7.16 20.58 7.43
CA PRO A 35 -8.37 19.79 7.44
C PRO A 35 -8.14 18.58 6.53
N HIS A 36 -8.16 17.39 7.12
CA HIS A 36 -8.09 16.15 6.38
C HIS A 36 -9.40 16.01 5.60
N ILE A 37 -9.40 16.44 4.34
CA ILE A 37 -10.52 16.22 3.44
C ILE A 37 -10.49 14.75 3.06
N ILE A 38 -11.55 14.02 3.39
CA ILE A 38 -11.69 12.64 2.96
C ILE A 38 -12.20 12.66 1.53
N PHE A 39 -11.35 12.25 0.60
CA PHE A 39 -11.70 12.12 -0.81
C PHE A 39 -12.82 11.11 -1.02
N SER A 40 -13.67 11.33 -2.02
CA SER A 40 -14.80 10.46 -2.35
C SER A 40 -14.38 9.02 -2.65
N GLU A 41 -13.21 8.85 -3.26
CA GLU A 41 -12.60 7.58 -3.62
C GLU A 41 -12.30 6.76 -2.37
N VAL A 42 -11.75 7.40 -1.33
CA VAL A 42 -11.45 6.76 -0.04
C VAL A 42 -12.76 6.36 0.66
N GLN A 43 -13.78 7.23 0.65
CA GLN A 43 -15.08 6.91 1.23
C GLN A 43 -15.75 5.73 0.52
N ASN A 44 -15.68 5.69 -0.81
CA ASN A 44 -16.27 4.62 -1.62
C ASN A 44 -15.53 3.29 -1.40
N ALA A 45 -14.20 3.30 -1.33
CA ALA A 45 -13.43 2.11 -1.00
C ALA A 45 -13.81 1.56 0.39
N TYR A 46 -13.88 2.43 1.41
CA TYR A 46 -14.30 2.06 2.76
C TYR A 46 -15.68 1.41 2.77
N LYS A 47 -16.68 2.07 2.16
CA LYS A 47 -18.06 1.55 2.09
C LYS A 47 -18.14 0.22 1.36
N THR A 48 -17.39 0.07 0.28
CA THR A 48 -17.35 -1.17 -0.51
C THR A 48 -16.90 -2.34 0.37
N LEU A 49 -15.84 -2.17 1.15
CA LEU A 49 -15.33 -3.19 2.07
C LEU A 49 -16.30 -3.50 3.23
N ASP A 50 -17.02 -2.50 3.73
CA ASP A 50 -18.04 -2.67 4.76
C ASP A 50 -19.25 -3.48 4.27
N THR A 51 -19.57 -3.38 2.98
CA THR A 51 -20.71 -4.08 2.36
C THR A 51 -20.40 -5.50 1.90
N VAL A 52 -19.16 -5.98 2.03
CA VAL A 52 -18.79 -7.35 1.63
C VAL A 52 -19.55 -8.37 2.48
N PRO A 53 -20.30 -9.32 1.86
CA PRO A 53 -20.98 -10.38 2.60
C PRO A 53 -20.01 -11.25 3.40
N LYS A 54 -20.41 -11.68 4.61
CA LYS A 54 -19.53 -12.40 5.55
C LYS A 54 -19.14 -13.81 5.10
N ASP A 55 -19.86 -14.37 4.15
CA ASP A 55 -19.56 -15.65 3.49
C ASP A 55 -18.55 -15.51 2.34
N LYS A 56 -18.17 -14.28 1.96
CA LYS A 56 -17.20 -13.99 0.92
C LYS A 56 -15.81 -13.70 1.48
N VAL A 57 -14.82 -13.83 0.61
CA VAL A 57 -13.42 -13.58 0.90
C VAL A 57 -12.93 -12.43 0.01
N VAL A 58 -12.18 -11.50 0.61
CA VAL A 58 -11.54 -10.39 -0.12
C VAL A 58 -10.14 -10.82 -0.56
N ILE A 59 -9.78 -10.57 -1.81
CA ILE A 59 -8.40 -10.71 -2.28
C ILE A 59 -7.74 -9.32 -2.23
N LEU A 60 -6.74 -9.17 -1.36
CA LEU A 60 -5.87 -8.01 -1.31
C LEU A 60 -4.67 -8.24 -2.22
N SER A 61 -4.59 -7.48 -3.30
CA SER A 61 -3.46 -7.50 -4.22
C SER A 61 -2.37 -6.54 -3.75
N ALA A 62 -1.20 -7.06 -3.41
CA ALA A 62 -0.02 -6.29 -3.06
C ALA A 62 0.94 -6.22 -4.26
N VAL A 63 1.08 -5.02 -4.83
CA VAL A 63 1.97 -4.74 -5.97
C VAL A 63 2.82 -3.53 -5.62
N TRP A 64 3.98 -3.72 -5.00
CA TRP A 64 4.83 -2.59 -4.65
C TRP A 64 6.26 -2.98 -4.30
N GLY A 65 7.20 -2.16 -4.76
CA GLY A 65 8.63 -2.36 -4.53
C GLY A 65 9.23 -1.34 -3.56
N PRO A 66 10.57 -1.34 -3.39
CA PRO A 66 11.26 -0.47 -2.44
C PRO A 66 10.92 1.01 -2.60
N GLY A 67 10.77 1.48 -3.85
CA GLY A 67 10.54 2.89 -4.17
C GLY A 67 9.14 3.40 -3.80
N THR A 68 8.16 2.52 -3.62
CA THR A 68 6.77 2.88 -3.30
C THR A 68 6.30 2.34 -1.95
N ARG A 69 7.18 1.64 -1.23
CA ARG A 69 6.90 1.06 0.09
C ARG A 69 6.35 2.07 1.10
N ALA A 70 6.96 3.26 1.17
CA ALA A 70 6.58 4.30 2.13
C ALA A 70 5.11 4.77 1.97
N GLU A 71 4.53 4.59 0.79
CA GLU A 71 3.12 4.87 0.51
C GLU A 71 2.25 3.62 0.63
N ASN A 72 2.68 2.50 0.05
CA ASN A 72 1.82 1.33 -0.14
C ASN A 72 1.72 0.40 1.08
N GLU A 73 2.78 0.29 1.88
CA GLU A 73 2.79 -0.50 3.12
C GLU A 73 1.73 0.01 4.12
N PRO A 74 1.70 1.30 4.51
CA PRO A 74 0.70 1.79 5.46
C PRO A 74 -0.74 1.69 4.90
N GLN A 75 -0.94 1.80 3.59
CA GLN A 75 -2.25 1.57 2.97
C GLN A 75 -2.68 0.10 3.08
N THR A 76 -1.77 -0.83 2.80
CA THR A 76 -2.02 -2.27 2.89
C THR A 76 -2.36 -2.67 4.34
N GLU A 77 -1.61 -2.16 5.32
CA GLU A 77 -1.91 -2.35 6.74
C GLU A 77 -3.30 -1.83 7.12
N ALA A 78 -3.66 -0.62 6.66
CA ALA A 78 -4.96 -0.02 6.96
C ALA A 78 -6.12 -0.90 6.47
N LEU A 79 -5.98 -1.49 5.26
CA LEU A 79 -6.94 -2.42 4.70
C LEU A 79 -7.02 -3.72 5.52
N MET A 80 -5.89 -4.33 5.86
CA MET A 80 -5.85 -5.55 6.69
C MET A 80 -6.56 -5.33 8.04
N ARG A 81 -6.25 -4.22 8.72
CA ARG A 81 -6.88 -3.86 10.00
C ARG A 81 -8.38 -3.63 9.85
N HIS A 82 -8.81 -2.96 8.79
CA HIS A 82 -10.22 -2.74 8.52
C HIS A 82 -10.96 -4.07 8.31
N LEU A 83 -10.42 -4.98 7.49
CA LEU A 83 -11.01 -6.30 7.24
C LEU A 83 -11.07 -7.14 8.52
N PHE A 84 -10.01 -7.17 9.31
CA PHE A 84 -9.99 -7.87 10.59
C PHE A 84 -11.00 -7.34 11.60
N ARG A 85 -11.13 -6.01 11.71
CA ARG A 85 -12.13 -5.36 12.58
C ARG A 85 -13.55 -5.72 12.16
N ASN A 86 -13.79 -5.84 10.87
CA ASN A 86 -15.08 -6.22 10.32
C ASN A 86 -15.34 -7.73 10.36
N GLY A 87 -14.35 -8.54 10.73
CA GLY A 87 -14.45 -10.01 10.67
C GLY A 87 -14.58 -10.54 9.23
N THR A 88 -14.16 -9.75 8.24
CA THR A 88 -14.15 -10.15 6.83
C THR A 88 -12.88 -10.95 6.59
N LYS A 89 -13.03 -12.18 6.09
CA LYS A 89 -11.88 -13.04 5.75
C LYS A 89 -11.20 -12.52 4.48
N PHE A 90 -9.88 -12.60 4.43
CA PHE A 90 -9.14 -12.13 3.27
C PHE A 90 -7.92 -12.98 2.92
N VAL A 91 -7.48 -12.81 1.68
CA VAL A 91 -6.34 -13.48 1.09
C VAL A 91 -5.41 -12.39 0.56
N VAL A 92 -4.12 -12.48 0.88
CA VAL A 92 -3.12 -11.59 0.29
C VAL A 92 -2.47 -12.28 -0.90
N LEU A 93 -2.41 -11.57 -2.02
CA LEU A 93 -1.75 -12.01 -3.24
C LEU A 93 -0.69 -10.98 -3.62
N SER A 94 0.57 -11.42 -3.74
CA SER A 94 1.67 -10.53 -4.03
C SER A 94 2.26 -10.82 -5.41
N TRP A 95 2.55 -9.74 -6.16
CA TRP A 95 3.06 -9.82 -7.54
C TRP A 95 4.54 -9.52 -7.67
N ASP A 96 5.20 -9.24 -6.54
CA ASP A 96 6.63 -9.07 -6.46
C ASP A 96 7.19 -9.74 -5.18
N PRO A 97 8.47 -10.18 -5.18
CA PRO A 97 9.05 -10.89 -4.04
C PRO A 97 9.10 -10.05 -2.76
N LEU A 98 9.46 -8.77 -2.86
CA LEU A 98 9.64 -7.92 -1.70
C LEU A 98 8.30 -7.63 -1.03
N GLY A 99 7.30 -7.24 -1.82
CA GLY A 99 5.94 -7.04 -1.38
C GLY A 99 5.41 -8.29 -0.68
N SER A 100 5.66 -9.48 -1.24
CA SER A 100 5.29 -10.76 -0.60
C SER A 100 5.86 -10.94 0.81
N ASP A 101 7.16 -10.74 0.99
CA ASP A 101 7.80 -10.93 2.29
C ASP A 101 7.28 -9.93 3.32
N VAL A 102 7.20 -8.65 2.93
CA VAL A 102 6.76 -7.59 3.85
C VAL A 102 5.29 -7.74 4.20
N THR A 103 4.39 -8.01 3.25
CA THR A 103 2.97 -8.18 3.56
C THR A 103 2.68 -9.41 4.40
N TYR A 104 3.52 -10.45 4.32
CA TYR A 104 3.42 -11.60 5.20
C TYR A 104 3.80 -11.23 6.64
N ASP A 105 4.93 -10.54 6.84
CA ASP A 105 5.38 -10.09 8.15
C ASP A 105 4.40 -9.11 8.80
N ASP A 106 3.88 -8.16 8.03
CA ASP A 106 2.85 -7.22 8.48
C ASP A 106 1.56 -7.93 8.87
N GLY A 107 1.09 -8.85 8.03
CA GLY A 107 -0.09 -9.64 8.35
C GLY A 107 0.08 -10.45 9.64
N LEU A 108 1.25 -11.08 9.83
CA LEU A 108 1.59 -11.83 11.05
C LEU A 108 1.66 -10.92 12.29
N ARG A 109 2.13 -9.68 12.13
CA ARG A 109 2.16 -8.70 13.21
C ARG A 109 0.75 -8.20 13.55
N ILE A 110 -0.01 -7.75 12.55
CA ILE A 110 -1.36 -7.21 12.73
C ILE A 110 -2.31 -8.27 13.30
N GLN A 111 -2.21 -9.54 12.87
CA GLN A 111 -3.04 -10.59 13.45
C GLN A 111 -2.79 -10.75 14.96
N ARG A 112 -1.53 -10.62 15.43
CA ARG A 112 -1.19 -10.72 16.85
C ARG A 112 -1.76 -9.54 17.61
N GLU A 113 -1.63 -8.34 17.06
CA GLU A 113 -2.20 -7.11 17.64
C GLU A 113 -3.74 -7.17 17.75
N MET A 114 -4.41 -7.86 16.84
CA MET A 114 -5.87 -7.90 16.74
C MET A 114 -6.52 -9.23 17.18
N GLY A 115 -5.73 -10.18 17.70
CA GLY A 115 -6.22 -11.49 18.15
C GLY A 115 -6.80 -12.36 17.03
N LYS A 116 -6.23 -12.29 15.83
CA LYS A 116 -6.65 -13.04 14.63
C LYS A 116 -5.72 -14.21 14.35
N GLN A 117 -6.19 -15.16 13.54
CA GLN A 117 -5.51 -16.43 13.29
C GLN A 117 -5.28 -16.67 11.79
N TYR A 118 -4.03 -16.94 11.43
CA TYR A 118 -3.63 -17.40 10.10
C TYR A 118 -4.32 -18.74 9.76
N GLY A 119 -4.77 -18.89 8.52
CA GLY A 119 -5.52 -20.06 8.06
C GLY A 119 -7.02 -20.04 8.42
N LYS A 120 -7.45 -19.13 9.31
CA LYS A 120 -8.86 -18.97 9.71
C LYS A 120 -9.44 -17.63 9.27
N ASP A 121 -8.77 -16.55 9.66
CA ASP A 121 -9.20 -15.17 9.38
C ASP A 121 -8.53 -14.63 8.12
N TRP A 122 -7.32 -15.09 7.81
CA TRP A 122 -6.59 -14.69 6.62
C TRP A 122 -5.57 -15.73 6.18
N VAL A 123 -5.15 -15.64 4.91
CA VAL A 123 -4.02 -16.40 4.35
C VAL A 123 -3.19 -15.54 3.41
N HIS A 124 -1.94 -15.92 3.20
CA HIS A 124 -1.03 -15.28 2.27
C HIS A 124 -0.63 -16.26 1.18
N LEU A 125 -0.88 -15.94 -0.10
CA LEU A 125 -0.55 -16.82 -1.22
C LEU A 125 0.92 -16.74 -1.64
N GLY A 126 1.64 -15.74 -1.15
CA GLY A 126 3.04 -15.50 -1.50
C GLY A 126 3.19 -14.91 -2.91
N TYR A 127 4.42 -14.91 -3.38
CA TYR A 127 4.79 -14.55 -4.74
C TYR A 127 4.95 -15.80 -5.60
N ASN A 128 4.32 -15.80 -6.78
CA ASN A 128 4.52 -16.82 -7.80
C ASN A 128 5.35 -16.23 -8.96
N PRO A 129 6.55 -16.78 -9.26
CA PRO A 129 7.40 -16.27 -10.34
C PRO A 129 6.90 -16.63 -11.75
N GLY A 130 5.82 -17.41 -11.86
CA GLY A 130 5.22 -17.76 -13.15
C GLY A 130 4.61 -16.56 -13.87
N PRO A 131 4.41 -16.64 -15.20
CA PRO A 131 3.72 -15.59 -15.94
C PRO A 131 2.35 -15.28 -15.35
N MET A 132 2.02 -14.00 -15.18
CA MET A 132 0.78 -13.55 -14.54
C MET A 132 -0.47 -14.23 -15.11
N TYR A 133 -0.55 -14.38 -16.44
CA TYR A 133 -1.66 -15.09 -17.09
C TYR A 133 -1.82 -16.54 -16.61
N THR A 134 -0.72 -17.27 -16.40
CA THR A 134 -0.73 -18.65 -15.92
C THR A 134 -1.20 -18.72 -14.47
N VAL A 135 -0.73 -17.80 -13.63
CA VAL A 135 -1.14 -17.72 -12.22
C VAL A 135 -2.64 -17.45 -12.12
N ILE A 136 -3.14 -16.43 -12.82
CA ILE A 136 -4.56 -16.06 -12.84
C ILE A 136 -5.40 -17.21 -13.43
N SER A 137 -4.98 -17.80 -14.54
CA SER A 137 -5.68 -18.94 -15.15
C SER A 137 -5.72 -20.16 -14.22
N GLY A 138 -4.64 -20.39 -13.46
CA GLY A 138 -4.58 -21.43 -12.44
C GLY A 138 -5.60 -21.19 -11.31
N MET A 139 -5.68 -19.96 -10.80
CA MET A 139 -6.67 -19.56 -9.80
C MET A 139 -8.10 -19.70 -10.33
N ALA A 140 -8.34 -19.31 -11.58
CA ALA A 140 -9.64 -19.34 -12.24
C ALA A 140 -10.24 -20.75 -12.38
N LYS A 141 -9.39 -21.76 -12.58
CA LYS A 141 -9.83 -23.16 -12.78
C LYS A 141 -10.63 -23.72 -11.61
N GLY A 142 -10.36 -23.28 -10.38
CA GLY A 142 -11.10 -23.70 -9.20
C GLY A 142 -12.50 -23.10 -9.06
N PHE A 143 -12.79 -21.97 -9.75
CA PHE A 143 -14.07 -21.27 -9.62
C PHE A 143 -15.18 -21.82 -10.52
N HIS A 144 -14.85 -22.55 -11.60
CA HIS A 144 -15.85 -23.13 -12.52
C HIS A 144 -16.27 -24.57 -12.13
N GLN A 145 -15.78 -25.10 -11.02
CA GLN A 145 -16.08 -26.46 -10.54
C GLN A 145 -17.03 -26.51 -9.34
N VAL A 146 -17.75 -25.41 -9.06
CA VAL A 146 -18.75 -25.32 -7.98
C VAL A 146 -20.08 -24.85 -8.54
#